data_AF-A0A9D2I6Q0-F1
#
_entry.id   AF-A0A9D2I6Q0-F1
#
_cell.length_a   1.000
_cell.length_b   1.000
_cell.length_c   1.000
_cell.angle_alpha   90.00
_cell.angle_beta   90.00
_cell.angle_gamma   90.00
#
_symmetry.space_group_name_H-M   'P 1'
#
loop_
_entity.id
_entity.type
_entity.pdbx_description
1 polymer ?
#
loop_
_entity_poly.entity_id
_entity_poly.type
_entity_poly.pdbx_seq_one_letter_code
_entity_poly.pdbx_strand_id
1 'polypeptide(L)'
;MILADKISELRKKNGWSQEELAGQLGVSRQSVSKWESAASIPDLDKILKLSQLFGVSTDYLLKDSQEPEEEAFPATTPAEESAPETECSARPVSLEEANEFLDTLWSMAPRIATGVSMCILSPVLLILLAALSDQEGGYVISEALAVAAGFTVLLVMIAVAVSLFIYCWRKMERFEYLEKVPIELAYGVTGVVEKRKKTYESSHGLFLIIGIILCILSAIPLFAFGALDQDRMTGVYGFLLCLLLVAVGVFFLVRTCVVFGSFQKLLEEGDYTREKKASEKRNETVNTVYWCVITAIYLGWSFHTMDWQRTWIIWPCAAVLFGAVLAVSNAVRRK
;
A
#
# COMPACT_ATOMS: atom_id res chain seq x y z
N MET A 1 -16.20 -3.46 -42.93
CA MET A 1 -15.97 -4.70 -43.72
C MET A 1 -16.54 -5.81 -42.90
N ILE A 2 -17.43 -6.64 -43.45
CA ILE A 2 -18.04 -7.70 -42.65
C ILE A 2 -17.03 -8.83 -42.41
N LEU A 3 -17.25 -9.65 -41.38
CA LEU A 3 -16.38 -10.78 -41.04
C LEU A 3 -16.04 -11.68 -42.24
N ALA A 4 -17.00 -11.89 -43.14
CA ALA A 4 -16.82 -12.66 -44.38
C ALA A 4 -15.74 -12.06 -45.30
N ASP A 5 -15.72 -10.73 -45.45
CA ASP A 5 -14.73 -10.01 -46.26
C ASP A 5 -13.34 -10.14 -45.62
N LYS A 6 -13.26 -9.97 -44.30
CA LYS A 6 -11.99 -10.05 -43.54
C LYS A 6 -11.37 -11.44 -43.63
N ILE A 7 -12.17 -12.51 -43.53
CA ILE A 7 -11.67 -13.89 -43.69
C ILE A 7 -11.13 -14.10 -45.12
N SER A 8 -11.84 -13.63 -46.14
CA SER A 8 -11.41 -13.77 -47.54
C SER A 8 -10.13 -12.99 -47.83
N GLU A 9 -10.01 -11.78 -47.28
CA GLU A 9 -8.85 -10.92 -47.45
C GLU A 9 -7.61 -11.49 -46.74
N LEU A 10 -7.73 -11.90 -45.47
CA LEU A 10 -6.63 -12.49 -44.70
C LEU A 10 -6.17 -13.82 -45.32
N ARG A 11 -7.10 -14.65 -45.81
CA ARG A 11 -6.76 -15.87 -46.55
C ARG A 11 -5.94 -15.56 -47.81
N LYS A 12 -6.34 -14.53 -48.57
CA LYS A 12 -5.63 -14.10 -49.78
C LYS A 12 -4.27 -13.48 -49.45
N LYS A 13 -4.16 -12.69 -48.37
CA LYS A 13 -2.89 -12.10 -47.87
C LYS A 13 -1.88 -13.19 -47.54
N ASN A 14 -2.34 -14.31 -46.96
CA ASN A 14 -1.50 -15.47 -46.65
C ASN A 14 -1.34 -16.48 -47.81
N GLY A 15 -1.96 -16.22 -48.98
CA GLY A 15 -1.83 -17.08 -50.16
C GLY A 15 -2.52 -18.44 -50.07
N TRP A 16 -3.44 -18.65 -49.11
CA TRP A 16 -4.05 -19.96 -48.87
C TRP A 16 -5.27 -20.23 -49.76
N SER A 17 -5.48 -21.49 -50.14
CA SER A 17 -6.74 -21.96 -50.72
C SER A 17 -7.82 -22.14 -49.64
N GLN A 18 -9.10 -22.18 -50.04
CA GLN A 18 -10.19 -22.47 -49.08
C GLN A 18 -10.06 -23.87 -48.45
N GLU A 19 -9.44 -24.82 -49.15
CA GLU A 19 -9.18 -26.17 -48.64
C GLU A 19 -8.06 -26.18 -47.59
N GLU A 20 -7.02 -25.37 -47.80
CA GLU A 20 -5.91 -25.23 -46.84
C GLU A 20 -6.37 -24.55 -45.55
N LEU A 21 -7.14 -23.46 -45.64
CA LEU A 21 -7.72 -22.81 -44.47
C LEU A 21 -8.67 -23.75 -43.71
N ALA A 22 -9.47 -24.55 -44.44
CA ALA A 22 -10.34 -25.55 -43.85
C ALA A 22 -9.55 -26.64 -43.11
N GLY A 23 -8.44 -27.09 -43.70
CA GLY A 23 -7.52 -28.05 -43.09
C GLY A 23 -6.89 -27.54 -41.79
N GLN A 24 -6.42 -26.29 -41.77
CA GLN A 24 -5.83 -25.68 -40.58
C GLN A 24 -6.87 -25.46 -39.45
N LEU A 25 -8.12 -25.18 -39.79
CA LEU A 25 -9.21 -24.98 -38.83
C LEU A 25 -9.91 -26.28 -38.40
N GLY A 26 -9.56 -27.42 -39.02
CA GLY A 26 -10.21 -28.71 -38.81
C GLY A 26 -11.70 -28.67 -39.14
N VAL A 27 -12.07 -28.03 -40.26
CA VAL A 27 -13.46 -27.93 -40.76
C VAL A 27 -13.55 -28.36 -42.23
N SER A 28 -14.77 -28.52 -42.74
CA SER A 28 -14.98 -28.80 -44.16
C SER A 28 -14.73 -27.55 -45.02
N ARG A 29 -14.26 -27.72 -46.26
CA ARG A 29 -14.17 -26.64 -47.26
C ARG A 29 -15.50 -25.89 -47.43
N GLN A 30 -16.62 -26.61 -47.36
CA GLN A 30 -17.96 -26.04 -47.46
C GLN A 30 -18.26 -25.06 -46.32
N SER A 31 -17.73 -25.28 -45.12
CA SER A 31 -17.88 -24.37 -43.98
C SER A 31 -17.17 -23.04 -44.25
N VAL A 32 -15.92 -23.08 -44.72
CA VAL A 32 -15.16 -21.88 -45.08
C VAL A 32 -15.84 -21.10 -46.21
N SER A 33 -16.35 -21.79 -47.23
CA SER A 33 -17.10 -21.15 -48.31
C SER A 33 -18.38 -20.45 -47.83
N LYS A 34 -19.08 -21.00 -46.84
CA LYS A 34 -20.27 -20.37 -46.25
C LYS A 34 -19.92 -19.18 -45.38
N TRP A 35 -18.75 -19.18 -44.73
CA TRP A 35 -18.25 -18.05 -43.97
C TRP A 35 -17.84 -16.89 -44.87
N GLU A 36 -17.09 -17.16 -45.94
CA GLU A 36 -16.67 -16.14 -46.93
C GLU A 36 -17.84 -15.55 -47.74
N SER A 37 -18.98 -16.24 -47.80
CA SER A 37 -20.20 -15.74 -48.48
C SER A 37 -21.24 -15.14 -47.53
N ALA A 38 -20.89 -14.95 -46.24
CA ALA A 38 -21.80 -14.50 -45.18
C ALA A 38 -23.08 -15.35 -45.00
N ALA A 39 -23.09 -16.58 -45.53
CA ALA A 39 -24.22 -17.52 -45.42
C ALA A 39 -24.29 -18.20 -44.05
N SER A 40 -23.19 -18.19 -43.28
CA SER A 40 -23.14 -18.67 -41.90
C SER A 40 -22.01 -17.96 -41.13
N ILE A 41 -22.12 -17.92 -39.80
CA ILE A 41 -21.12 -17.30 -38.92
C ILE A 41 -20.30 -18.40 -38.23
N PRO A 42 -18.96 -18.28 -38.13
CA PRO A 42 -18.15 -19.22 -37.36
C PRO A 42 -18.47 -19.17 -35.86
N ASP A 43 -18.39 -20.31 -35.18
CA ASP A 43 -18.51 -20.38 -33.72
C ASP A 43 -17.31 -19.73 -33.01
N LEU A 44 -17.47 -19.35 -31.74
CA LEU A 44 -16.43 -18.66 -30.96
C LEU A 44 -15.06 -19.38 -30.97
N ASP A 45 -15.03 -20.71 -30.85
CA ASP A 45 -13.80 -21.51 -30.94
C ASP A 45 -13.10 -21.35 -32.30
N LYS A 46 -13.87 -21.24 -33.38
CA LYS A 46 -13.34 -21.04 -34.73
C LYS A 46 -12.86 -19.60 -34.95
N ILE A 47 -13.51 -18.62 -34.34
CA ILE A 47 -13.07 -17.22 -34.38
C ILE A 47 -11.72 -17.07 -33.66
N LEU A 48 -11.55 -17.70 -32.50
CA LEU A 48 -10.27 -17.69 -31.77
C LEU A 48 -9.15 -18.35 -32.59
N LYS A 49 -9.45 -19.47 -33.28
CA LYS A 49 -8.48 -20.13 -34.17
C LYS A 49 -8.15 -19.29 -35.41
N LEU A 50 -9.14 -18.61 -36.00
CA LEU A 50 -8.91 -17.67 -37.10
C LEU A 50 -8.00 -16.51 -36.68
N SER A 51 -8.25 -15.95 -35.49
CA SER A 51 -7.41 -14.91 -34.89
C SER A 51 -5.96 -15.37 -34.72
N GLN A 52 -5.74 -16.59 -34.20
CA GLN A 52 -4.40 -17.18 -34.06
C GLN A 52 -3.74 -17.48 -35.42
N LEU A 53 -4.48 -18.03 -36.39
CA LEU A 53 -3.94 -18.39 -37.71
C LEU A 53 -3.56 -17.17 -38.55
N PHE A 54 -4.34 -16.10 -38.46
CA PHE A 54 -4.09 -14.87 -39.20
C PHE A 54 -3.22 -13.87 -38.44
N GLY A 55 -2.93 -14.11 -37.16
CA GLY A 55 -2.14 -13.20 -36.34
C GLY A 55 -2.82 -11.84 -36.11
N VAL A 56 -4.16 -11.82 -36.11
CA VAL A 56 -4.97 -10.60 -35.91
C VAL A 56 -5.85 -10.75 -34.69
N SER A 57 -6.18 -9.65 -34.00
CA SER A 57 -7.05 -9.70 -32.82
C SER A 57 -8.47 -10.19 -33.16
N THR A 58 -9.11 -10.85 -32.19
CA THR A 58 -10.54 -11.22 -32.29
C THR A 58 -11.43 -10.01 -32.49
N ASP A 59 -11.02 -8.87 -31.94
CA ASP A 59 -11.71 -7.59 -32.07
C ASP A 59 -11.68 -7.08 -33.51
N TYR A 60 -10.53 -7.21 -34.20
CA TYR A 60 -10.41 -6.91 -35.63
C TYR A 60 -11.32 -7.79 -36.48
N LEU A 61 -11.47 -9.09 -36.15
CA LEU A 61 -12.38 -9.96 -36.90
C LEU A 61 -13.85 -9.58 -36.71
N LEU A 62 -14.23 -9.07 -35.54
CA LEU A 62 -15.63 -8.86 -35.15
C LEU A 62 -16.14 -7.43 -35.32
N LYS A 63 -15.29 -6.41 -35.21
CA LYS A 63 -15.69 -5.00 -35.35
C LYS A 63 -15.56 -4.50 -36.78
N ASP A 64 -16.34 -3.49 -37.14
CA ASP A 64 -16.37 -2.89 -38.48
C ASP A 64 -15.21 -1.90 -38.76
N SER A 65 -14.21 -1.80 -37.88
CA SER A 65 -13.04 -0.93 -38.03
C SER A 65 -12.19 -1.32 -39.26
N GLN A 66 -11.73 -0.29 -40.00
CA GLN A 66 -11.07 -0.38 -41.30
C GLN A 66 -9.54 -0.51 -41.26
N GLU A 67 -8.93 -0.59 -40.08
CA GLU A 67 -7.47 -0.63 -39.95
C GLU A 67 -7.01 -1.96 -39.31
N PRO A 68 -6.08 -2.70 -39.95
CA PRO A 68 -5.46 -3.86 -39.34
C PRO A 68 -4.49 -3.38 -38.25
N GLU A 69 -4.93 -3.42 -37.00
CA GLU A 69 -4.03 -3.40 -35.85
C GLU A 69 -3.26 -4.72 -35.87
N GLU A 70 -2.02 -4.71 -36.39
CA GLU A 70 -1.07 -5.82 -36.31
C GLU A 70 -0.57 -5.96 -34.85
N GLU A 71 -1.48 -6.35 -33.95
CA GLU A 71 -1.09 -6.83 -32.62
C GLU A 71 -0.86 -8.35 -32.69
N ALA A 72 0.39 -8.71 -32.97
CA ALA A 72 0.85 -10.08 -32.96
C ALA A 72 0.71 -10.68 -31.54
N PHE A 73 -0.03 -11.77 -31.42
CA PHE A 73 -0.11 -12.56 -30.17
C PHE A 73 1.28 -13.07 -29.76
N PRO A 74 1.79 -12.76 -28.56
CA PRO A 74 3.08 -13.27 -28.11
C PRO A 74 2.94 -14.75 -27.70
N ALA A 75 3.54 -15.63 -28.50
CA ALA A 75 3.82 -17.00 -28.08
C ALA A 75 4.97 -17.00 -27.06
N THR A 76 4.72 -17.65 -25.94
CA THR A 76 5.59 -17.85 -24.79
C THR A 76 7.00 -18.37 -25.13
N THR A 77 8.05 -17.70 -24.63
CA THR A 77 9.15 -18.11 -23.70
C THR A 77 10.52 -17.47 -24.12
N PRO A 78 11.52 -17.33 -23.21
CA PRO A 78 12.17 -16.05 -22.92
C PRO A 78 13.63 -15.99 -23.42
N ALA A 79 14.01 -14.91 -24.09
CA ALA A 79 15.41 -14.54 -24.23
C ALA A 79 15.55 -13.03 -24.50
N GLU A 80 16.40 -12.44 -23.68
CA GLU A 80 17.04 -11.13 -23.71
C GLU A 80 17.16 -10.47 -25.10
N GLU A 81 16.79 -9.19 -25.21
CA GLU A 81 17.71 -8.07 -25.46
C GLU A 81 16.98 -6.79 -25.93
N SER A 82 17.12 -5.75 -25.10
CA SER A 82 17.31 -4.33 -25.45
C SER A 82 16.45 -3.67 -26.55
N ALA A 83 15.53 -2.79 -26.13
CA ALA A 83 15.55 -1.34 -26.38
C ALA A 83 14.19 -0.70 -26.01
N PRO A 84 14.15 0.60 -25.71
CA PRO A 84 13.25 1.15 -24.69
C PRO A 84 11.96 1.68 -25.29
N GLU A 85 10.84 1.04 -24.97
CA GLU A 85 9.52 1.62 -25.16
C GLU A 85 8.95 2.03 -23.81
N THR A 86 8.45 3.26 -23.78
CA THR A 86 7.91 3.91 -22.60
C THR A 86 6.55 3.30 -22.29
N GLU A 87 6.54 2.13 -21.65
CA GLU A 87 5.32 1.47 -21.24
C GLU A 87 5.10 1.65 -19.74
N CYS A 88 4.04 2.39 -19.45
CA CYS A 88 3.38 2.36 -18.15
C CYS A 88 2.61 1.03 -18.03
N SER A 89 3.30 -0.12 -18.14
CA SER A 89 2.64 -1.42 -17.98
C SER A 89 2.35 -1.62 -16.51
N ALA A 90 1.11 -1.33 -16.13
CA ALA A 90 0.63 -1.56 -14.79
C ALA A 90 0.70 -3.07 -14.51
N ARG A 91 1.25 -3.44 -13.35
CA ARG A 91 1.43 -4.86 -13.04
C ARG A 91 0.05 -5.50 -12.84
N PRO A 92 -0.29 -6.56 -13.58
CA PRO A 92 -1.56 -7.25 -13.39
C PRO A 92 -1.54 -7.97 -12.04
N VAL A 93 -2.59 -7.78 -11.24
CA VAL A 93 -2.76 -8.43 -9.93
C VAL A 93 -3.96 -9.38 -10.02
N SER A 94 -3.71 -10.67 -9.76
CA SER A 94 -4.76 -11.70 -9.79
C SER A 94 -5.65 -11.64 -8.55
N LEU A 95 -6.79 -12.33 -8.61
CA LEU A 95 -7.70 -12.45 -7.46
C LEU A 95 -7.03 -13.15 -6.27
N GLU A 96 -6.21 -14.16 -6.55
CA GLU A 96 -5.45 -14.90 -5.53
C GLU A 96 -4.44 -13.99 -4.83
N GLU A 97 -3.66 -13.21 -5.60
CA GLU A 97 -2.66 -12.31 -5.05
C GLU A 97 -3.29 -11.18 -4.21
N ALA A 98 -4.40 -10.61 -4.69
CA ALA A 98 -5.17 -9.62 -3.95
C ALA A 98 -5.76 -10.18 -2.64
N ASN A 99 -6.30 -11.40 -2.66
CA ASN A 99 -6.80 -12.05 -1.45
C ASN A 99 -5.67 -12.39 -0.48
N GLU A 100 -4.54 -12.91 -0.96
CA GLU A 100 -3.40 -13.24 -0.12
C GLU A 100 -2.82 -12.01 0.58
N PHE A 101 -2.79 -10.87 -0.12
CA PHE A 101 -2.42 -9.58 0.45
C PHE A 101 -3.37 -9.14 1.57
N LEU A 102 -4.69 -9.15 1.29
CA LEU A 102 -5.71 -8.79 2.28
C LEU A 102 -5.64 -9.70 3.50
N ASP A 103 -5.63 -11.02 3.32
CA ASP A 103 -5.59 -12.00 4.42
C ASP A 103 -4.31 -11.87 5.25
N THR A 104 -3.19 -11.59 4.59
CA THR A 104 -1.92 -11.30 5.27
C THR A 104 -2.04 -10.05 6.15
N LEU A 105 -2.55 -8.94 5.63
CA LEU A 105 -2.68 -7.72 6.43
C LEU A 105 -3.74 -7.83 7.52
N TRP A 106 -4.83 -8.54 7.27
CA TRP A 106 -5.90 -8.75 8.25
C TRP A 106 -5.43 -9.58 9.45
N SER A 107 -4.60 -10.59 9.20
CA SER A 107 -3.99 -11.40 10.27
C SER A 107 -2.86 -10.67 11.01
N MET A 108 -2.16 -9.73 10.36
CA MET A 108 -1.07 -8.96 10.95
C MET A 108 -1.52 -7.68 11.66
N ALA A 109 -2.62 -7.05 11.23
CA ALA A 109 -3.18 -5.84 11.82
C ALA A 109 -3.32 -5.90 13.36
N PRO A 110 -3.88 -6.97 13.97
CA PRO A 110 -3.94 -7.04 15.44
C PRO A 110 -2.55 -7.16 16.07
N ARG A 111 -1.57 -7.81 15.41
CA ARG A 111 -0.20 -7.95 15.93
C ARG A 111 0.53 -6.60 15.91
N ILE A 112 0.38 -5.82 14.84
CA ILE A 112 0.91 -4.46 14.73
C ILE A 112 0.28 -3.59 15.82
N ALA A 113 -1.04 -3.64 15.97
CA ALA A 113 -1.75 -2.88 17.01
C ALA A 113 -1.29 -3.26 18.42
N THR A 114 -1.14 -4.56 18.72
CA THR A 114 -0.59 -5.04 20.01
C THR A 114 0.82 -4.51 20.25
N GLY A 115 1.68 -4.49 19.23
CA GLY A 115 3.03 -3.91 19.36
C GLY A 115 2.99 -2.44 19.76
N VAL A 116 2.13 -1.63 19.13
CA VAL A 116 1.99 -0.20 19.47
C VAL A 116 1.44 -0.03 20.89
N SER A 117 0.42 -0.78 21.28
CA SER A 117 -0.13 -0.74 22.64
C SER A 117 0.88 -1.18 23.70
N MET A 118 1.73 -2.18 23.41
CA MET A 118 2.82 -2.59 24.31
C MET A 118 3.83 -1.46 24.53
N CYS A 119 4.17 -0.69 23.50
CA CYS A 119 5.04 0.47 23.64
C CYS A 119 4.44 1.54 24.57
N ILE A 120 3.14 1.81 24.43
CA ILE A 120 2.41 2.79 25.27
C ILE A 120 2.34 2.31 26.73
N LEU A 121 2.13 1.01 26.96
CA LEU A 121 2.07 0.42 28.29
C LEU A 121 3.45 0.18 28.91
N SER A 122 4.54 0.23 28.14
CA SER A 122 5.88 -0.09 28.62
C SER A 122 6.34 0.71 29.84
N PRO A 123 6.00 2.01 30.01
CA PRO A 123 6.41 2.78 31.18
C PRO A 123 5.58 2.50 32.44
N VAL A 124 4.45 1.79 32.33
CA VAL A 124 3.49 1.59 33.43
C VAL A 124 4.16 0.97 34.66
N LEU A 125 4.94 -0.10 34.47
CA LEU A 125 5.61 -0.77 35.60
C LEU A 125 6.70 0.11 36.21
N LEU A 126 7.46 0.84 35.39
CA LEU A 126 8.49 1.75 35.87
C LEU A 126 7.89 2.87 36.72
N ILE A 127 6.80 3.47 36.28
CA ILE A 127 6.10 4.53 37.01
C ILE A 127 5.48 4.00 38.30
N LEU A 128 4.88 2.81 38.26
CA LEU A 128 4.29 2.17 39.44
C LEU A 128 5.36 1.85 40.50
N LEU A 129 6.49 1.26 40.08
CA LEU A 129 7.59 0.93 41.01
C LEU A 129 8.26 2.18 41.58
N ALA A 130 8.44 3.23 40.77
CA ALA A 130 8.99 4.51 41.24
C ALA A 130 8.06 5.18 42.25
N ALA A 131 6.74 5.12 42.04
CA ALA A 131 5.78 5.66 43.00
C ALA A 131 5.82 4.90 44.34
N LEU A 132 5.93 3.57 44.29
CA LEU A 132 6.02 2.72 45.49
C LEU A 132 7.33 2.89 46.27
N SER A 133 8.43 3.31 45.63
CA SER A 133 9.70 3.54 46.33
C SER A 133 9.75 4.86 47.13
N ASP A 134 8.88 5.83 46.81
CA ASP A 134 8.87 7.17 47.43
C ASP A 134 8.12 7.23 48.78
N GLN A 135 7.45 6.16 49.23
CA GLN A 135 6.63 6.20 50.46
C GLN A 135 7.49 6.16 51.75
N GLU A 136 7.27 7.12 52.65
CA GLU A 136 7.98 7.31 53.95
C GLU A 136 7.76 6.18 54.99
N GLY A 137 7.10 5.07 54.63
CA GLY A 137 6.70 4.02 55.56
C GLY A 137 6.87 2.60 55.03
N GLY A 138 8.09 2.05 55.17
CA GLY A 138 8.30 0.60 55.34
C GLY A 138 8.52 -0.24 54.06
N TYR A 139 9.79 -0.35 53.67
CA TYR A 139 10.48 -1.47 53.00
C TYR A 139 9.69 -2.50 52.17
N VAL A 140 10.02 -2.55 50.86
CA VAL A 140 10.38 -3.82 50.18
C VAL A 140 11.51 -3.63 49.14
N ILE A 141 11.61 -2.47 48.46
CA ILE A 141 12.52 -2.29 47.30
C ILE A 141 13.29 -0.96 47.40
N SER A 142 14.61 -1.00 47.23
CA SER A 142 15.46 0.21 47.11
C SER A 142 15.10 1.01 45.85
N GLU A 143 15.12 2.35 45.88
CA GLU A 143 14.87 3.22 44.71
C GLU A 143 15.69 2.77 43.49
N ALA A 144 16.98 2.49 43.69
CA ALA A 144 17.86 2.02 42.62
C ALA A 144 17.40 0.67 42.02
N LEU A 145 16.89 -0.23 42.86
CA LEU A 145 16.36 -1.53 42.43
C LEU A 145 15.02 -1.38 41.71
N ALA A 146 14.13 -0.51 42.19
CA ALA A 146 12.84 -0.22 41.58
C ALA A 146 13.01 0.36 40.17
N VAL A 147 13.89 1.35 40.03
CA VAL A 147 14.23 1.97 38.75
C VAL A 147 14.88 0.94 37.82
N ALA A 148 15.86 0.15 38.29
CA ALA A 148 16.50 -0.87 37.47
C ALA A 148 15.52 -1.97 37.01
N ALA A 149 14.65 -2.45 37.89
CA ALA A 149 13.62 -3.44 37.56
C ALA A 149 12.58 -2.87 36.57
N GLY A 150 12.16 -1.62 36.77
CA GLY A 150 11.24 -0.93 35.86
C GLY A 150 11.83 -0.76 34.46
N PHE A 151 13.08 -0.30 34.37
CA PHE A 151 13.77 -0.09 33.10
C PHE A 151 14.02 -1.41 32.37
N THR A 152 14.42 -2.47 33.09
CA THR A 152 14.65 -3.78 32.46
C THR A 152 13.37 -4.33 31.83
N VAL A 153 12.22 -4.26 32.52
CA VAL A 153 10.94 -4.69 31.95
C VAL A 153 10.50 -3.79 30.79
N LEU A 154 10.67 -2.47 30.91
CA LEU A 154 10.38 -1.51 29.83
C LEU A 154 11.16 -1.89 28.56
N LEU A 155 12.47 -2.13 28.68
CA LEU A 155 13.32 -2.48 27.54
C LEU A 155 12.95 -3.84 26.94
N VAL A 156 12.60 -4.84 27.76
CA VAL A 156 12.14 -6.15 27.28
C VAL A 156 10.83 -6.01 26.51
N MET A 157 9.87 -5.25 27.03
CA MET A 157 8.58 -5.00 26.35
C MET A 157 8.78 -4.31 25.00
N ILE A 158 9.66 -3.30 24.94
CA ILE A 158 10.01 -2.61 23.69
C ILE A 158 10.71 -3.58 22.72
N ALA A 159 11.65 -4.41 23.18
CA ALA A 159 12.33 -5.38 22.34
C ALA A 159 11.35 -6.39 21.71
N VAL A 160 10.35 -6.85 22.47
CA VAL A 160 9.27 -7.71 21.97
C VAL A 160 8.42 -6.97 20.94
N ALA A 161 8.02 -5.72 21.21
CA ALA A 161 7.22 -4.91 20.28
C ALA A 161 7.96 -4.66 18.95
N VAL A 162 9.25 -4.29 19.01
CA VAL A 162 10.09 -4.10 17.83
C VAL A 162 10.26 -5.40 17.05
N SER A 163 10.43 -6.54 17.73
CA SER A 163 10.50 -7.86 17.09
C SER A 163 9.21 -8.19 16.31
N LEU A 164 8.04 -7.86 16.87
CA LEU A 164 6.74 -7.99 16.18
C LEU A 164 6.66 -7.09 14.95
N PHE A 165 7.11 -5.83 15.06
CA PHE A 165 7.13 -4.90 13.92
C PHE A 165 8.02 -5.38 12.79
N ILE A 166 9.25 -5.83 13.11
CA ILE A 166 10.19 -6.36 12.10
C ILE A 166 9.61 -7.61 11.43
N TYR A 167 9.01 -8.52 12.20
CA TYR A 167 8.36 -9.71 11.63
C TYR A 167 7.22 -9.34 10.67
N CYS A 168 6.35 -8.41 11.06
CA CYS A 168 5.24 -7.94 10.23
C CYS A 168 5.76 -7.20 8.98
N TRP A 169 6.76 -6.34 9.16
CA TRP A 169 7.40 -5.57 8.08
C TRP A 169 7.95 -6.45 6.98
N ARG A 170 8.77 -7.45 7.35
CA ARG A 170 9.36 -8.38 6.38
C ARG A 170 8.30 -9.14 5.59
N LYS A 171 7.14 -9.43 6.17
CA LYS A 171 6.03 -10.08 5.46
C LYS A 171 5.33 -9.10 4.49
N MET A 172 5.27 -7.81 4.83
CA MET A 172 4.72 -6.76 3.98
C MET A 172 5.64 -6.38 2.81
N GLU A 173 6.96 -6.56 2.96
CA GLU A 173 7.96 -6.28 1.92
C GLU A 173 7.66 -6.96 0.57
N ARG A 174 7.13 -8.20 0.61
CA ARG A 174 6.70 -8.93 -0.61
C ARG A 174 5.64 -8.18 -1.42
N PHE A 175 4.89 -7.30 -0.77
CA PHE A 175 3.78 -6.54 -1.33
C PHE A 175 4.11 -5.04 -1.48
N GLU A 176 5.35 -4.63 -1.25
CA GLU A 176 5.76 -3.22 -1.34
C GLU A 176 5.55 -2.64 -2.75
N TYR A 177 5.60 -3.49 -3.78
CA TYR A 177 5.31 -3.08 -5.15
C TYR A 177 3.88 -2.54 -5.33
N LEU A 178 2.90 -2.96 -4.52
CA LEU A 178 1.52 -2.44 -4.55
C LEU A 178 1.46 -0.96 -4.18
N GLU A 179 2.46 -0.47 -3.46
CA GLU A 179 2.58 0.94 -3.05
C GLU A 179 3.38 1.76 -4.08
N LYS A 180 4.42 1.16 -4.67
CA LYS A 180 5.37 1.88 -5.54
C LYS A 180 5.01 1.87 -7.02
N VAL A 181 4.30 0.85 -7.49
CA VAL A 181 4.05 0.61 -8.92
C VAL A 181 2.54 0.76 -9.21
N PRO A 182 2.15 1.31 -10.37
CA PRO A 182 0.76 1.26 -10.82
C PRO A 182 0.32 -0.19 -11.04
N ILE A 183 -0.87 -0.54 -10.58
CA ILE A 183 -1.40 -1.91 -10.69
C ILE A 183 -2.68 -1.96 -11.53
N GLU A 184 -2.88 -3.07 -12.22
CA GLU A 184 -4.12 -3.39 -12.92
C GLU A 184 -4.76 -4.61 -12.28
N LEU A 185 -5.92 -4.40 -11.65
CA LEU A 185 -6.68 -5.48 -11.06
C LEU A 185 -7.35 -6.31 -12.17
N ALA A 186 -7.22 -7.63 -12.10
CA ALA A 186 -7.89 -8.52 -13.05
C ALA A 186 -9.42 -8.32 -13.05
N TYR A 187 -10.07 -8.69 -14.17
CA TYR A 187 -11.52 -8.49 -14.35
C TYR A 187 -12.32 -9.09 -13.19
N GLY A 188 -13.19 -8.29 -12.58
CA GLY A 188 -14.02 -8.68 -11.43
C GLY A 188 -13.36 -8.54 -10.05
N VAL A 189 -12.03 -8.43 -9.96
CA VAL A 189 -11.31 -8.27 -8.67
C VAL A 189 -11.68 -6.95 -8.01
N THR A 190 -11.70 -5.85 -8.76
CA THR A 190 -12.09 -4.52 -8.26
C THR A 190 -13.46 -4.55 -7.58
N GLY A 191 -14.46 -5.19 -8.21
CA GLY A 191 -15.81 -5.30 -7.64
C GLY A 191 -15.86 -6.14 -6.36
N VAL A 192 -15.06 -7.20 -6.26
CA VAL A 192 -14.95 -8.01 -5.04
C VAL A 192 -14.31 -7.22 -3.91
N VAL A 193 -13.21 -6.53 -4.19
CA VAL A 193 -12.47 -5.72 -3.19
C VAL A 193 -13.33 -4.54 -2.74
N GLU A 194 -14.01 -3.85 -3.65
CA GLU A 194 -14.91 -2.73 -3.35
C GLU A 194 -16.11 -3.18 -2.51
N LYS A 195 -16.71 -4.33 -2.82
CA LYS A 195 -17.79 -4.92 -2.01
C LYS A 195 -17.35 -5.24 -0.58
N ARG A 196 -16.14 -5.82 -0.42
CA ARG A 196 -15.56 -6.11 0.90
C ARG A 196 -15.24 -4.83 1.65
N LYS A 197 -14.65 -3.83 0.99
CA LYS A 197 -14.38 -2.50 1.57
C LYS A 197 -15.67 -1.86 2.08
N LYS A 198 -16.74 -1.81 1.26
CA LYS A 198 -18.03 -1.23 1.64
C LYS A 198 -18.68 -1.95 2.84
N THR A 199 -18.51 -3.26 2.93
CA THR A 199 -18.98 -4.05 4.09
C THR A 199 -18.17 -3.73 5.35
N TYR A 200 -16.86 -3.52 5.20
CA TYR A 200 -15.97 -3.17 6.31
C TYR A 200 -16.06 -1.68 6.71
N GLU A 201 -16.46 -0.78 5.81
CA GLU A 201 -16.48 0.67 6.00
C GLU A 201 -17.30 1.10 7.23
N SER A 202 -18.45 0.48 7.47
CA SER A 202 -19.25 0.73 8.67
C SER A 202 -18.52 0.32 9.96
N SER A 203 -17.84 -0.82 9.93
CA SER A 203 -17.03 -1.31 11.05
C SER A 203 -15.80 -0.44 11.26
N HIS A 204 -15.17 0.02 10.17
CA HIS A 204 -14.04 0.95 10.19
C HIS A 204 -14.41 2.25 10.90
N GLY A 205 -15.52 2.88 10.48
CA GLY A 205 -16.02 4.09 11.12
C GLY A 205 -16.29 3.92 12.60
N LEU A 206 -16.94 2.81 13.00
CA LEU A 206 -17.22 2.53 14.41
C LEU A 206 -15.94 2.37 15.24
N PHE A 207 -14.99 1.55 14.79
CA PHE A 207 -13.72 1.35 15.53
C PHE A 207 -12.88 2.63 15.59
N LEU A 208 -12.89 3.43 14.53
CA LEU A 208 -12.20 4.72 14.48
C LEU A 208 -12.81 5.70 15.50
N ILE A 209 -14.13 5.82 15.55
CA ILE A 209 -14.84 6.66 16.52
C ILE A 209 -14.57 6.18 17.95
N ILE A 210 -14.70 4.87 18.22
CA ILE A 210 -14.42 4.30 19.54
C ILE A 210 -12.98 4.61 19.98
N GLY A 211 -12.01 4.42 19.07
CA GLY A 211 -10.59 4.68 19.36
C GLY A 211 -10.32 6.16 19.70
N ILE A 212 -10.87 7.09 18.91
CA ILE A 212 -10.71 8.54 19.14
C ILE A 212 -11.38 8.94 20.46
N ILE A 213 -12.62 8.52 20.69
CA ILE A 213 -13.35 8.85 21.92
C ILE A 213 -12.58 8.32 23.13
N LEU A 214 -12.07 7.09 23.08
CA LEU A 214 -11.32 6.51 24.20
C LEU A 214 -10.01 7.27 24.48
N CYS A 215 -9.30 7.72 23.44
CA CYS A 215 -8.13 8.58 23.58
C CYS A 215 -8.48 9.94 24.18
N ILE A 216 -9.58 10.58 23.80
CA ILE A 216 -10.01 11.86 24.38
C ILE A 216 -10.44 11.69 25.84
N LEU A 217 -11.25 10.67 26.12
CA LEU A 217 -11.74 10.38 27.48
C LEU A 217 -10.63 9.87 28.40
N SER A 218 -9.49 9.40 27.87
CA SER A 218 -8.34 8.97 28.68
C SER A 218 -7.79 10.06 29.60
N ALA A 219 -8.01 11.34 29.26
CA ALA A 219 -7.62 12.47 30.08
C ALA A 219 -8.50 12.65 31.34
N ILE A 220 -9.73 12.12 31.34
CA ILE A 220 -10.67 12.27 32.47
C ILE A 220 -10.10 11.67 33.76
N PRO A 221 -9.57 10.43 33.78
CA PRO A 221 -8.84 9.91 34.94
C PRO A 221 -7.79 10.86 35.51
N LEU A 222 -7.00 11.51 34.66
CA LEU A 222 -5.93 12.40 35.10
C LEU A 222 -6.49 13.59 35.90
N PHE A 223 -7.56 14.22 35.41
CA PHE A 223 -8.20 15.33 36.11
C PHE A 223 -9.04 14.89 37.31
N ALA A 224 -9.75 13.77 37.20
CA ALA A 224 -10.61 13.27 38.28
C ALA A 224 -9.78 12.87 39.50
N PHE A 225 -8.72 12.08 39.31
CA PHE A 225 -7.83 11.70 40.40
C PHE A 225 -6.99 12.88 40.91
N GLY A 226 -6.62 13.83 40.04
CA GLY A 226 -5.98 15.08 40.44
C GLY A 226 -6.88 16.03 41.24
N ALA A 227 -8.21 15.96 41.08
CA ALA A 227 -9.14 16.78 41.86
C ALA A 227 -9.44 16.19 43.26
N LEU A 228 -9.25 14.89 43.44
CA LEU A 228 -9.44 14.18 44.72
C LEU A 228 -8.24 14.32 45.66
N ASP A 229 -7.23 15.14 45.32
CA ASP A 229 -5.85 15.20 45.82
C ASP A 229 -5.67 15.05 47.36
N GLN A 230 -5.81 13.82 47.84
CA GLN A 230 -5.59 13.42 49.24
C GLN A 230 -4.20 12.79 49.45
N ASP A 231 -3.58 12.25 48.39
CA ASP A 231 -2.26 11.61 48.44
C ASP A 231 -1.60 11.53 47.04
N ARG A 232 -0.26 11.60 46.98
CA ARG A 232 0.56 11.58 45.75
C ARG A 232 0.35 10.31 44.91
N MET A 233 0.01 9.19 45.54
CA MET A 233 -0.32 7.91 44.88
C MET A 233 -1.57 8.00 44.01
N THR A 234 -2.55 8.82 44.42
CA THR A 234 -3.82 9.01 43.71
C THR A 234 -3.57 9.56 42.30
N GLY A 235 -2.67 10.53 42.17
CA GLY A 235 -2.25 11.08 40.88
C GLY A 235 -1.56 10.05 39.98
N VAL A 236 -0.72 9.18 40.56
CA VAL A 236 -0.06 8.09 39.81
C VAL A 236 -1.08 7.11 39.24
N TYR A 237 -2.06 6.66 40.04
CA TYR A 237 -3.11 5.76 39.55
C TYR A 237 -3.93 6.40 38.42
N GLY A 238 -4.24 7.71 38.51
CA GLY A 238 -4.89 8.46 37.44
C GLY A 238 -4.09 8.46 36.14
N PHE A 239 -2.78 8.67 36.22
CA PHE A 239 -1.88 8.63 35.05
C PHE A 239 -1.77 7.22 34.45
N LEU A 240 -1.66 6.17 35.28
CA LEU A 240 -1.60 4.79 34.80
C LEU A 240 -2.90 4.37 34.09
N LEU A 241 -4.05 4.77 34.62
CA LEU A 241 -5.35 4.54 33.99
C LEU A 241 -5.47 5.28 32.65
N CYS A 242 -4.95 6.51 32.58
CA CYS A 242 -4.86 7.27 31.33
C CYS A 242 -4.06 6.48 30.26
N LEU A 243 -2.84 6.02 30.59
CA LEU A 243 -2.03 5.22 29.66
C LEU A 243 -2.72 3.94 29.19
N LEU A 244 -3.45 3.26 30.08
CA LEU A 244 -4.19 2.05 29.73
C LEU A 244 -5.32 2.36 28.72
N LEU A 245 -6.10 3.41 28.96
CA LEU A 245 -7.16 3.82 28.05
C LEU A 245 -6.61 4.27 26.70
N VAL A 246 -5.50 5.03 26.68
CA VAL A 246 -4.80 5.41 25.45
C VAL A 246 -4.33 4.16 24.69
N ALA A 247 -3.72 3.19 25.38
CA ALA A 247 -3.22 1.97 24.74
C ALA A 247 -4.36 1.16 24.08
N VAL A 248 -5.53 1.08 24.71
CA VAL A 248 -6.72 0.43 24.14
C VAL A 248 -7.29 1.25 22.98
N GLY A 249 -7.35 2.58 23.08
CA GLY A 249 -7.82 3.45 22.00
C GLY A 249 -6.95 3.32 20.76
N VAL A 250 -5.63 3.42 20.93
CA VAL A 250 -4.64 3.28 19.86
C VAL A 250 -4.67 1.86 19.26
N PHE A 251 -4.95 0.81 20.04
CA PHE A 251 -5.12 -0.54 19.50
C PHE A 251 -6.20 -0.59 18.41
N PHE A 252 -7.37 -0.02 18.68
CA PHE A 252 -8.47 0.02 17.71
C PHE A 252 -8.12 0.88 16.49
N LEU A 253 -7.51 2.05 16.71
CA LEU A 253 -7.08 2.95 15.63
C LEU A 253 -6.08 2.28 14.69
N VAL A 254 -5.00 1.73 15.23
CA VAL A 254 -3.96 1.08 14.42
C VAL A 254 -4.54 -0.11 13.68
N ARG A 255 -5.30 -0.97 14.37
CA ARG A 255 -5.90 -2.16 13.75
C ARG A 255 -6.79 -1.77 12.57
N THR A 256 -7.70 -0.81 12.76
CA THR A 256 -8.65 -0.46 11.71
C THR A 256 -8.00 0.28 10.55
N CYS A 257 -7.03 1.17 10.82
CA CYS A 257 -6.31 1.89 9.78
C CYS A 257 -5.45 0.96 8.91
N VAL A 258 -4.80 -0.06 9.50
CA VAL A 258 -4.03 -1.05 8.71
C VAL A 258 -4.93 -1.83 7.76
N VAL A 259 -6.09 -2.28 8.25
CA VAL A 259 -7.07 -3.02 7.44
C VAL A 259 -7.71 -2.13 6.37
N PHE A 260 -8.08 -0.91 6.71
CA PHE A 260 -8.68 0.00 5.72
C PHE A 260 -7.66 0.43 4.66
N GLY A 261 -6.41 0.70 5.08
CA GLY A 261 -5.31 1.03 4.19
C GLY A 261 -5.01 -0.07 3.17
N SER A 262 -5.22 -1.36 3.50
CA SER A 262 -5.05 -2.45 2.52
C SER A 262 -6.02 -2.34 1.35
N PHE A 263 -7.26 -1.90 1.60
CA PHE A 263 -8.23 -1.67 0.53
C PHE A 263 -7.84 -0.48 -0.34
N GLN A 264 -7.39 0.62 0.29
CA GLN A 264 -6.95 1.81 -0.46
C GLN A 264 -5.72 1.52 -1.33
N LYS A 265 -4.79 0.67 -0.86
CA LYS A 265 -3.63 0.23 -1.66
C LYS A 265 -4.04 -0.56 -2.91
N LEU A 266 -4.97 -1.51 -2.78
CA LEU A 266 -5.44 -2.31 -3.92
C LEU A 266 -6.30 -1.50 -4.90
N LEU A 267 -7.17 -0.62 -4.40
CA LEU A 267 -8.05 0.20 -5.23
C LEU A 267 -7.37 1.48 -5.74
N GLU A 268 -6.11 1.71 -5.37
CA GLU A 268 -5.34 2.92 -5.70
C GLU A 268 -6.09 4.21 -5.34
N GLU A 269 -6.64 4.26 -4.13
CA GLU A 269 -7.41 5.39 -3.61
C GLU A 269 -6.63 6.20 -2.56
N GLY A 270 -7.07 7.43 -2.32
CA GLY A 270 -6.54 8.27 -1.24
C GLY A 270 -5.10 8.69 -1.48
N ASP A 271 -4.17 8.15 -0.71
CA ASP A 271 -2.73 8.39 -0.85
C ASP A 271 -2.05 7.48 -1.88
N TYR A 272 -2.73 6.40 -2.31
CA TYR A 272 -2.18 5.40 -3.22
C TYR A 272 -2.63 5.59 -4.67
N THR A 273 -3.13 6.77 -5.04
CA THR A 273 -3.54 7.04 -6.43
C THR A 273 -2.35 6.97 -7.38
N ARG A 274 -2.59 6.53 -8.61
CA ARG A 274 -1.55 6.44 -9.66
C ARG A 274 -0.78 7.76 -9.82
N GLU A 275 -1.49 8.88 -9.76
CA GLU A 275 -0.89 10.21 -9.83
C GLU A 275 0.08 10.48 -8.66
N LYS A 276 -0.33 10.15 -7.43
CA LYS A 276 0.51 10.34 -6.24
C LYS A 276 1.74 9.44 -6.30
N LYS A 277 1.58 8.14 -6.58
CA LYS A 277 2.69 7.18 -6.76
C LYS A 277 3.71 7.67 -7.78
N ALA A 278 3.23 8.12 -8.95
CA ALA A 278 4.10 8.66 -10.01
C ALA A 278 4.80 9.96 -9.57
N SER A 279 4.10 10.84 -8.85
CA SER A 279 4.66 12.08 -8.33
C SER A 279 5.72 11.84 -7.25
N GLU A 280 5.52 10.86 -6.37
CA GLU A 280 6.46 10.49 -5.32
C GLU A 280 7.73 9.90 -5.92
N LYS A 281 7.60 8.91 -6.82
CA LYS A 281 8.73 8.33 -7.54
C LYS A 281 9.54 9.42 -8.27
N ARG A 282 8.85 10.39 -8.86
CA ARG A 282 9.48 11.51 -9.59
C ARG A 282 10.17 12.53 -8.66
N ASN A 283 9.64 12.69 -7.45
CA ASN A 283 10.14 13.63 -6.44
C ASN A 283 11.18 12.98 -5.51
N GLU A 284 11.36 11.67 -5.55
CA GLU A 284 12.34 10.93 -4.75
C GLU A 284 13.76 11.47 -4.94
N THR A 285 14.16 11.73 -6.20
CA THR A 285 15.48 12.33 -6.48
C THR A 285 15.58 13.75 -5.93
N VAL A 286 14.53 14.56 -6.09
CA VAL A 286 14.51 15.95 -5.59
C VAL A 286 14.59 15.96 -4.07
N ASN A 287 13.88 15.04 -3.41
CA ASN A 287 13.89 14.85 -1.98
C ASN A 287 15.30 14.52 -1.47
N THR A 288 15.94 13.50 -2.04
CA THR A 288 17.30 13.09 -1.67
C THR A 288 18.30 14.22 -1.87
N VAL A 289 18.28 14.88 -3.04
CA VAL A 289 19.18 16.00 -3.32
C VAL A 289 18.96 17.16 -2.35
N TYR A 290 17.70 17.54 -2.12
CA TYR A 290 17.35 18.66 -1.24
C TYR A 290 17.88 18.45 0.17
N TRP A 291 17.59 17.30 0.79
CA TRP A 291 18.03 17.03 2.16
C TRP A 291 19.55 16.85 2.26
N CYS A 292 20.20 16.26 1.27
CA CYS A 292 21.66 16.19 1.23
C CYS A 292 22.29 17.59 1.16
N VAL A 293 21.74 18.50 0.34
CA VAL A 293 22.23 19.88 0.22
C VAL A 293 22.00 20.66 1.51
N ILE A 294 20.81 20.59 2.11
CA ILE A 294 20.51 21.25 3.39
C ILE A 294 21.44 20.73 4.50
N THR A 295 21.67 19.43 4.56
CA THR A 295 22.59 18.83 5.54
C THR A 295 24.01 19.31 5.33
N ALA A 296 24.49 19.39 4.07
CA ALA A 296 25.81 19.92 3.75
C ALA A 296 25.95 21.40 4.14
N ILE A 297 24.93 22.23 3.89
CA ILE A 297 24.90 23.65 4.30
C ILE A 297 24.92 23.76 5.82
N TYR A 298 24.10 22.98 6.52
CA TYR A 298 24.04 22.96 7.98
C TYR A 298 25.40 22.57 8.59
N LEU A 299 26.03 21.51 8.09
CA LEU A 299 27.34 21.06 8.57
C LEU A 299 28.42 22.09 8.22
N GLY A 300 28.45 22.61 7.00
CA GLY A 300 29.42 23.61 6.57
C GLY A 300 29.37 24.89 7.40
N TRP A 301 28.16 25.40 7.67
CA TRP A 301 27.99 26.55 8.55
C TRP A 301 28.37 26.19 10.00
N SER A 302 27.84 25.09 10.55
CA SER A 302 28.07 24.71 11.95
C SER A 302 29.54 24.46 12.26
N PHE A 303 30.30 23.81 11.36
CA PHE A 303 31.74 23.63 11.55
C PHE A 303 32.53 24.93 11.36
N HIS A 304 32.07 25.84 10.51
CA HIS A 304 32.77 27.11 10.29
C HIS A 304 32.61 28.06 11.49
N THR A 305 31.41 28.16 12.06
CA THR A 305 31.13 29.07 13.17
C THR A 305 31.27 28.42 14.55
N MET A 306 31.29 27.09 14.64
CA MET A 306 31.22 26.32 15.90
C MET A 306 30.01 26.66 16.79
N ASP A 307 29.01 27.37 16.24
CA ASP A 307 27.83 27.89 16.95
C ASP A 307 26.58 27.05 16.67
N TRP A 308 26.63 25.78 17.09
CA TRP A 308 25.56 24.79 16.90
C TRP A 308 24.19 25.23 17.48
N GLN A 309 24.20 26.13 18.48
CA GLN A 309 22.99 26.66 19.09
C GLN A 309 22.19 27.61 18.20
N ARG A 310 22.79 28.17 17.14
CA ARG A 310 22.10 29.08 16.20
C ARG A 310 21.84 28.43 14.85
N THR A 311 22.75 27.57 14.39
CA THR A 311 22.66 26.96 13.06
C THR A 311 21.50 25.96 12.91
N TRP A 312 20.91 25.48 14.00
CA TRP A 312 19.74 24.61 13.94
C TRP A 312 18.51 25.26 13.27
N ILE A 313 18.44 26.59 13.21
CA ILE A 313 17.34 27.33 12.55
C ILE A 313 17.17 26.98 11.07
N ILE A 314 18.22 26.43 10.45
CA ILE A 314 18.20 25.92 9.08
C ILE A 314 17.14 24.81 8.93
N TRP A 315 16.92 23.97 9.93
CA TRP A 315 15.97 22.85 9.84
C TRP A 315 14.50 23.31 9.71
N PRO A 316 13.96 24.20 10.57
CA PRO A 316 12.64 24.79 10.35
C PRO A 316 12.51 25.51 9.00
N CYS A 317 13.51 26.31 8.62
CA CYS A 317 13.50 27.01 7.33
C CYS A 317 13.48 26.01 6.15
N ALA A 318 14.27 24.95 6.23
CA ALA A 318 14.31 23.89 5.23
C ALA A 318 12.99 23.12 5.14
N ALA A 319 12.30 22.86 6.25
CA ALA A 319 11.00 22.20 6.22
C ALA A 319 9.96 23.02 5.44
N VAL A 320 9.92 24.35 5.66
CA VAL A 320 9.01 25.26 4.93
C VAL A 320 9.40 25.38 3.45
N LEU A 321 10.69 25.55 3.17
CA LEU A 321 11.21 25.67 1.80
C LEU A 321 11.00 24.39 0.98
N PHE A 322 11.02 23.22 1.61
CA PHE A 322 10.82 21.95 0.92
C PHE A 322 9.47 21.87 0.22
N GLY A 323 8.40 22.32 0.89
CA GLY A 323 7.06 22.38 0.28
C GLY A 323 7.02 23.27 -0.96
N ALA A 324 7.70 24.43 -0.90
CA ALA A 324 7.82 25.33 -2.05
C ALA A 324 8.63 24.69 -3.20
N VAL A 325 9.74 24.01 -2.90
CA VAL A 325 10.57 23.32 -3.90
C VAL A 325 9.78 22.22 -4.59
N LEU A 326 9.01 21.41 -3.85
CA LEU A 326 8.16 20.38 -4.45
C LEU A 326 7.04 20.99 -5.32
N ALA A 327 6.41 22.08 -4.87
CA ALA A 327 5.39 22.78 -5.64
C ALA A 327 5.95 23.31 -6.97
N VAL A 328 7.13 23.95 -6.93
CA VAL A 328 7.81 24.47 -8.13
C VAL A 328 8.25 23.32 -9.06
N SER A 329 8.85 22.26 -8.51
CA SER A 329 9.25 21.07 -9.28
C SER A 329 8.06 20.45 -10.03
N ASN A 330 6.93 20.31 -9.34
CA ASN A 330 5.70 19.80 -9.94
C ASN A 330 5.11 20.76 -10.98
N ALA A 331 5.20 22.08 -10.76
CA ALA A 331 4.69 23.08 -11.71
C ALA A 331 5.53 23.17 -12.99
N VAL A 332 6.86 23.08 -12.87
CA VAL A 332 7.79 23.11 -14.02
C VAL A 332 7.63 21.87 -14.89
N ARG A 333 7.42 20.70 -14.28
CA ARG A 333 7.28 19.42 -15.00
C ARG A 333 5.88 19.18 -15.58
N ARG A 334 4.89 20.03 -15.28
CA ARG A 334 3.54 20.00 -15.87
C ARG A 334 3.42 20.81 -17.16
N LYS A 335 4.43 21.62 -17.50
CA LYS A 335 4.54 22.35 -18.78
C LYS A 335 5.32 21.53 -19.78
#